data_AF-A0A923MVG2-F1
#
_entry.id   AF-A0A923MVG2-F1
#
_cell.length_a   1.000
_cell.length_b   1.000
_cell.length_c   1.000
_cell.angle_alpha   90.00
_cell.angle_beta   90.00
_cell.angle_gamma   90.00
#
_symmetry.space_group_name_H-M   'P 1'
#
loop_
_entity.id
_entity.type
_entity.pdbx_description
1 polymer ?
#
loop_
_entity_poly.entity_id
_entity_poly.type
_entity_poly.pdbx_seq_one_letter_code
_entity_poly.pdbx_strand_id
1 'polypeptide(L)'
;MGGAVAERAAAPAWVRAVAETVDDPRAELQALVWGPRFDRDHAFALLARLPRVEGPWLEAVRTFGDRFDALPPLAQRALREGLLGMADNAACRASC
;
A
#
# COMPACT_ATOMS: atom_id res chain seq x y z
N MET A 1 29.39 -8.47 8.72
CA MET A 1 28.20 -9.32 8.86
C MET A 1 27.00 -8.41 9.10
N GLY A 2 25.97 -8.47 8.25
CA GLY A 2 24.65 -7.89 8.54
C GLY A 2 24.43 -6.43 8.16
N GLY A 3 24.51 -6.09 6.88
CA GLY A 3 23.99 -4.84 6.35
C GLY A 3 23.12 -5.15 5.15
N ALA A 4 22.00 -5.85 5.38
CA ALA A 4 20.98 -6.01 4.36
C ALA A 4 20.46 -4.60 4.06
N VAL A 5 21.03 -3.98 3.03
CA VAL A 5 20.37 -2.97 2.24
C VAL A 5 18.93 -3.43 2.11
N ALA A 6 18.00 -2.63 2.63
CA ALA A 6 16.58 -2.92 2.58
C ALA A 6 16.29 -3.39 1.16
N GLU A 7 16.08 -4.70 1.01
CA GLU A 7 15.63 -5.31 -0.23
C GLU A 7 14.45 -4.43 -0.61
N ARG A 8 14.55 -3.72 -1.75
CA ARG A 8 13.46 -2.86 -2.19
C ARG A 8 12.29 -3.81 -2.37
N ALA A 9 11.48 -3.95 -1.32
CA ALA A 9 10.46 -4.97 -1.26
C ALA A 9 9.57 -4.68 -2.45
N ALA A 10 9.58 -5.59 -3.41
CA ALA A 10 8.72 -5.45 -4.57
C ALA A 10 7.31 -5.23 -4.04
N ALA A 11 6.63 -4.19 -4.55
CA ALA A 11 5.27 -3.90 -4.14
C ALA A 11 4.46 -5.20 -4.27
N PRO A 12 3.71 -5.62 -3.24
CA PRO A 12 2.93 -6.84 -3.28
C PRO A 12 2.08 -6.89 -4.56
N ALA A 13 1.91 -8.07 -5.15
CA ALA A 13 1.17 -8.22 -6.40
C ALA A 13 -0.24 -7.60 -6.35
N TRP A 14 -0.88 -7.64 -5.18
CA TRP A 14 -2.19 -7.01 -4.95
C TRP A 14 -2.14 -5.49 -5.03
N VAL A 15 -1.06 -4.83 -4.57
CA VAL A 15 -0.86 -3.38 -4.68
C VAL A 15 -0.74 -2.97 -6.13
N ARG A 16 -0.02 -3.76 -6.93
CA ARG A 16 0.10 -3.52 -8.38
C ARG A 16 -1.23 -3.69 -9.10
N ALA A 17 -1.97 -4.74 -8.78
CA ALA A 17 -3.28 -4.98 -9.38
C ALA A 17 -4.27 -3.85 -9.08
N VAL A 18 -4.27 -3.33 -7.84
CA VAL A 18 -5.03 -2.11 -7.49
C VAL A 18 -4.54 -0.92 -8.31
N ALA A 19 -3.22 -0.72 -8.39
CA ALA A 19 -2.62 0.37 -9.15
C ALA A 19 -2.99 0.41 -10.64
N GLU A 20 -3.24 -0.74 -11.24
CA GLU A 20 -3.60 -0.88 -12.65
C GLU A 20 -5.12 -0.78 -12.88
N THR A 21 -5.95 -0.84 -11.82
CA THR A 21 -7.41 -0.99 -11.95
C THR A 21 -8.20 0.24 -11.48
N VAL A 22 -7.76 0.93 -10.44
CA VAL A 22 -8.51 2.06 -9.86
C VAL A 22 -7.98 3.40 -10.35
N ASP A 23 -8.85 4.41 -10.46
CA ASP A 23 -8.50 5.72 -11.04
C ASP A 23 -7.44 6.49 -10.25
N ASP A 24 -7.55 6.51 -8.92
CA ASP A 24 -6.53 7.09 -8.03
C ASP A 24 -6.01 6.04 -7.04
N PRO A 25 -5.11 5.15 -7.50
CA PRO A 25 -4.65 4.05 -6.68
C PRO A 25 -3.84 4.51 -5.49
N ARG A 26 -3.25 5.69 -5.59
CA ARG A 26 -2.50 6.26 -4.49
C ARG A 26 -3.44 6.70 -3.38
N ALA A 27 -4.48 7.47 -3.68
CA ALA A 27 -5.43 7.91 -2.67
C ALA A 27 -6.06 6.70 -1.97
N GLU A 28 -6.41 5.67 -2.74
CA GLU A 28 -6.95 4.42 -2.21
C GLU A 28 -5.95 3.69 -1.30
N LEU A 29 -4.67 3.57 -1.69
CA LEU A 29 -3.64 2.97 -0.85
C LEU A 29 -3.30 3.82 0.38
N GLN A 30 -3.42 5.15 0.31
CA GLN A 30 -3.25 6.05 1.45
C GLN A 30 -4.39 5.91 2.45
N ALA A 31 -5.64 5.75 1.98
CA ALA A 31 -6.79 5.51 2.83
C ALA A 31 -6.58 4.28 3.73
N LEU A 32 -5.92 3.24 3.20
CA LEU A 32 -5.58 2.02 3.97
C LEU A 32 -4.71 2.27 5.20
N VAL A 33 -3.89 3.31 5.20
CA VAL A 33 -2.92 3.60 6.27
C VAL A 33 -3.24 4.88 7.03
N TRP A 34 -4.35 5.55 6.71
CA TRP A 34 -4.71 6.84 7.31
C TRP A 34 -5.04 6.72 8.80
N GLY A 35 -5.61 5.58 9.22
CA GLY A 35 -5.96 5.28 10.59
C GLY A 35 -4.77 4.89 11.49
N PRO A 36 -5.01 4.72 12.81
CA PRO A 36 -4.01 4.19 13.74
C PRO A 36 -3.62 2.74 13.45
N ARG A 37 -4.46 2.04 12.68
CA ARG A 37 -4.28 0.67 12.19
C ARG A 37 -4.53 0.64 10.69
N PHE A 38 -4.04 -0.42 10.05
CA PHE A 38 -4.33 -0.68 8.65
C PHE A 38 -5.82 -1.01 8.46
N ASP A 39 -6.47 -0.30 7.53
CA ASP A 39 -7.88 -0.48 7.17
C ASP A 39 -8.04 -1.72 6.29
N ARG A 40 -8.18 -2.87 6.94
CA ARG A 40 -8.33 -4.17 6.28
C ARG A 40 -9.64 -4.24 5.51
N ASP A 41 -10.71 -3.69 6.07
CA ASP A 41 -12.02 -3.67 5.43
C ASP A 41 -11.97 -2.90 4.10
N HIS A 42 -11.34 -1.72 4.08
CA HIS A 42 -11.11 -0.98 2.84
C HIS A 42 -10.21 -1.73 1.87
N ALA A 43 -9.17 -2.42 2.35
CA ALA A 43 -8.30 -3.24 1.50
C ALA A 43 -9.07 -4.38 0.83
N PHE A 44 -9.94 -5.08 1.57
CA PHE A 44 -10.77 -6.15 1.00
C PHE A 44 -11.82 -5.60 0.03
N ALA A 45 -12.41 -4.43 0.32
CA ALA A 45 -13.31 -3.74 -0.59
C ALA A 45 -12.62 -3.37 -1.91
N LEU A 46 -11.36 -2.92 -1.86
CA LEU A 46 -10.54 -2.66 -3.05
C LEU A 46 -10.27 -3.94 -3.84
N LEU A 47 -9.90 -5.04 -3.18
CA LEU A 47 -9.70 -6.32 -3.86
C LEU A 47 -10.99 -6.80 -4.54
N ALA A 48 -12.15 -6.62 -3.91
CA ALA A 48 -13.44 -7.00 -4.50
C ALA A 48 -13.79 -6.25 -5.79
N ARG A 49 -13.15 -5.09 -6.05
CA ARG A 49 -13.30 -4.32 -7.29
C ARG A 49 -12.41 -4.84 -8.42
N LEU A 50 -11.45 -5.72 -8.13
CA LEU A 50 -10.54 -6.26 -9.14
C LEU A 50 -11.24 -7.35 -9.97
N PRO A 51 -10.99 -7.40 -11.29
CA PRO A 51 -11.61 -8.41 -12.16
C PRO A 51 -11.17 -9.83 -11.82
N ARG A 52 -10.03 -9.98 -11.15
CA ARG A 52 -9.52 -11.27 -10.66
C ARG A 52 -8.75 -11.05 -9.37
N VAL A 53 -9.13 -11.77 -8.32
CA VAL A 53 -8.42 -11.84 -7.04
C VAL A 53 -7.83 -13.22 -6.88
N GLU A 54 -6.54 -13.31 -6.64
CA GLU A 54 -5.86 -14.56 -6.34
C GLU A 54 -5.96 -14.87 -4.84
N GLY A 55 -6.22 -16.13 -4.48
CA GLY A 55 -6.31 -16.55 -3.06
C GLY A 55 -5.16 -16.07 -2.16
N PRO A 56 -3.89 -16.10 -2.62
CA PRO A 56 -2.74 -15.56 -1.86
C PRO A 56 -2.80 -14.06 -1.57
N TRP A 57 -3.59 -13.27 -2.31
CA TRP A 57 -3.68 -11.82 -2.09
C TRP A 57 -4.43 -11.48 -0.81
N LEU A 58 -5.45 -12.27 -0.46
CA LEU A 58 -6.16 -12.09 0.80
C LEU A 58 -5.23 -12.26 2.00
N GLU A 59 -4.38 -13.30 1.96
CA GLU A 59 -3.39 -13.53 2.99
C GLU A 59 -2.29 -12.46 3.00
N ALA A 60 -1.85 -12.02 1.82
CA ALA A 60 -0.87 -10.96 1.70
C ALA A 60 -1.38 -9.62 2.26
N VAL A 61 -2.66 -9.28 2.06
CA VAL A 61 -3.29 -8.09 2.64
C VAL A 61 -3.37 -8.21 4.16
N ARG A 62 -3.77 -9.37 4.69
CA ARG A 62 -3.77 -9.61 6.16
C ARG A 62 -2.38 -9.44 6.76
N THR A 63 -1.39 -10.12 6.18
CA THR A 63 0.01 -10.05 6.62
C THR A 63 0.55 -8.62 6.55
N PHE A 64 0.21 -7.87 5.51
CA PHE A 64 0.63 -6.47 5.38
C PHE A 64 0.03 -5.62 6.49
N GLY A 65 -1.27 -5.77 6.76
CA GLY A 65 -1.95 -5.05 7.85
C GLY A 65 -1.37 -5.37 9.21
N ASP A 66 -1.05 -6.63 9.49
CA ASP A 66 -0.44 -7.05 10.76
C ASP A 66 0.95 -6.44 10.94
N ARG A 67 1.76 -6.41 9.87
CA ARG A 67 3.07 -5.76 9.90
C ARG A 67 2.95 -4.26 10.12
N PHE A 68 2.01 -3.59 9.45
CA PHE A 68 1.77 -2.16 9.64
C PHE A 68 1.36 -1.82 11.07
N ASP A 69 0.42 -2.59 11.63
CA ASP A 69 -0.04 -2.41 13.01
C ASP A 69 1.08 -2.63 14.03
N ALA A 70 2.06 -3.48 13.72
CA ALA A 70 3.23 -3.73 14.57
C ALA A 70 4.33 -2.67 14.43
N LEU A 71 4.27 -1.77 13.43
CA LEU A 71 5.26 -0.71 13.27
C LEU A 71 5.16 0.33 14.39
N PRO A 72 6.30 0.87 14.87
CA PRO A 72 6.27 2.00 15.78
C PRO A 72 5.64 3.24 15.10
N PRO A 73 5.03 4.16 15.87
CA PRO A 73 4.29 5.30 15.31
C PRO A 73 5.10 6.16 14.33
N LEU A 74 6.40 6.34 14.58
CA LEU A 74 7.30 7.08 13.69
C LEU A 74 7.50 6.38 12.34
N ALA A 75 7.58 5.04 12.33
CA ALA A 75 7.70 4.28 11.08
C ALA A 75 6.38 4.28 10.29
N GLN A 76 5.23 4.20 10.98
CA GLN A 76 3.94 4.36 10.31
C GLN A 76 3.80 5.76 9.70
N ARG A 77 4.24 6.80 10.40
CA ARG A 77 4.24 8.19 9.88
C ARG A 77 5.14 8.33 8.65
N ALA A 78 6.37 7.80 8.70
CA ALA A 78 7.27 7.83 7.56
C ALA A 78 6.69 7.10 6.33
N LEU A 79 5.94 6.00 6.54
CA LEU A 79 5.24 5.30 5.47
C LEU A 79 4.13 6.18 4.85
N ARG A 80 3.31 6.84 5.69
CA ARG A 80 2.26 7.76 5.23
C ARG A 80 2.86 8.92 4.41
N GLU A 81 3.94 9.52 4.90
CA GLU A 81 4.65 10.61 4.22
C GLU A 81 5.30 10.14 2.91
N GLY A 82 5.84 8.92 2.84
CA GLY A 82 6.37 8.34 1.60
C GLY A 82 5.31 8.11 0.53
N LEU A 83 4.10 7.71 0.93
CA LEU A 83 2.96 7.57 0.01
C LEU A 83 2.42 8.94 -0.46
N LEU A 84 2.51 9.98 0.38
CA LEU A 84 2.18 11.36 0.05
C LEU A 84 3.22 12.00 -0.89
N GLY A 85 4.52 11.86 -0.61
CA GLY A 85 5.58 12.49 -1.43
C GLY A 85 5.70 11.91 -2.85
N MET A 86 5.22 10.68 -3.05
CA MET A 86 5.10 10.12 -4.40
C MET A 86 3.88 10.72 -5.15
N ALA A 87 2.90 11.36 -4.47
CA ALA A 87 1.72 12.04 -5.05
C ALA A 87 2.13 13.27 -5.84
N ASP A 88 2.95 14.11 -5.21
CA ASP A 88 3.52 15.29 -5.87
C ASP A 88 4.31 14.88 -7.12
N ASN A 89 5.04 13.75 -7.08
CA ASN A 89 5.81 13.27 -8.22
C ASN A 89 4.93 12.71 -9.36
N ALA A 90 3.88 11.95 -9.03
CA ALA A 90 2.96 11.38 -10.03
C ALA A 90 2.04 12.44 -10.66
N ALA A 91 1.55 13.40 -9.88
CA ALA A 91 0.80 14.55 -10.37
C ALA A 91 1.67 15.43 -11.30
N CYS A 92 2.95 15.62 -10.96
CA CYS A 92 3.93 16.22 -11.86
C CYS A 92 4.05 15.43 -13.18
N ARG A 93 4.19 14.10 -13.14
CA ARG A 93 4.32 13.28 -14.37
C ARG A 93 3.08 13.26 -15.26
N ALA A 94 1.87 13.44 -14.71
CA ALA A 94 0.64 13.51 -15.49
C ALA A 94 0.40 14.90 -16.14
N SER A 95 1.13 15.92 -15.69
CA SER A 95 0.99 17.31 -16.14
C SER A 95 2.19 17.81 -16.98
N CYS A 96 3.13 16.94 -17.35
CA CYS A 96 4.28 17.24 -18.20
C CYS A 96 4.17 16.63 -19.59
#